data_AF-A0AAW9Q191-F1
#
_entry.id   AF-A0AAW9Q191-F1
#
_cell.length_a   1.000
_cell.length_b   1.000
_cell.length_c   1.000
_cell.angle_alpha   90.00
_cell.angle_beta   90.00
_cell.angle_gamma   90.00
#
_symmetry.space_group_name_H-M   'P 1'
#
loop_
_entity.id
_entity.type
_entity.pdbx_description
1 polymer ?
#
loop_
_entity_poly.entity_id
_entity_poly.type
_entity_poly.pdbx_seq_one_letter_code
_entity_poly.pdbx_strand_id
1 'polypeptide(L)'
;MSQILTLELSERVFAAIQQQAETIGMSPEYLAATLLERQLANTFKLLLNEVEKDEARTRFERHFGALNDQSMSFDNENIDADLAREYAGIHEDK
;
A
#
# COMPACT_ATOMS: atom_id res chain seq x y z
N MET A 1 14.02 -19.41 -13.85
CA MET A 1 13.63 -20.76 -14.30
C MET A 1 12.16 -20.71 -14.65
N SER A 2 11.74 -21.24 -15.80
CA SER A 2 10.33 -21.30 -16.21
C SER A 2 9.77 -22.71 -15.99
N GLN A 3 8.50 -22.79 -15.62
CA GLN A 3 7.75 -24.06 -15.52
C GLN A 3 6.50 -23.96 -16.40
N ILE A 4 6.05 -25.09 -16.94
CA ILE A 4 4.84 -25.16 -17.76
C ILE A 4 3.69 -25.65 -16.87
N LEU A 5 2.59 -24.91 -16.87
CA LEU A 5 1.37 -25.25 -16.16
C LEU A 5 0.21 -25.28 -17.15
N THR A 6 -0.50 -26.41 -17.22
CA THR A 6 -1.72 -26.54 -18.01
C THR A 6 -2.92 -26.28 -17.12
N LEU A 7 -3.80 -25.38 -17.54
CA LEU A 7 -4.96 -24.94 -16.78
C LEU A 7 -6.23 -25.21 -17.57
N GLU A 8 -7.23 -25.81 -16.93
CA GLU A 8 -8.60 -25.82 -17.44
C GLU A 8 -9.34 -24.59 -16.91
N LEU A 9 -9.81 -23.74 -17.82
CA LEU A 9 -10.54 -22.52 -17.49
C LEU A 9 -11.98 -22.67 -17.96
N SER A 10 -12.91 -22.04 -17.22
CA SER A 10 -14.27 -21.90 -17.74
C SER A 10 -14.26 -21.08 -19.03
N GLU A 11 -15.15 -21.42 -19.96
CA GLU A 11 -15.26 -20.77 -21.28
C GLU A 11 -15.41 -19.24 -21.18
N ARG A 12 -16.19 -18.77 -20.18
CA ARG A 12 -16.37 -17.33 -19.92
C ARG A 12 -15.08 -16.62 -19.56
N VAL A 13 -14.24 -17.27 -18.73
CA VAL A 13 -12.97 -16.70 -18.28
C VAL A 13 -11.96 -16.71 -19.44
N PHE A 14 -11.92 -17.79 -20.20
CA PHE A 14 -11.05 -17.88 -21.38
C PHE A 14 -11.40 -16.79 -22.41
N ALA A 15 -12.69 -16.61 -22.72
CA ALA A 15 -13.14 -15.58 -23.66
C ALA A 15 -12.77 -14.16 -23.20
N ALA A 16 -12.88 -13.88 -21.90
CA ALA A 16 -12.49 -12.58 -21.35
C ALA A 16 -10.98 -12.33 -21.47
N ILE A 17 -10.14 -13.33 -21.20
CA ILE A 17 -8.68 -13.25 -21.35
C ILE A 17 -8.33 -13.05 -22.82
N GLN A 18 -8.96 -13.81 -23.72
CA GLN A 18 -8.73 -13.71 -25.16
C GLN A 18 -9.03 -12.29 -25.68
N GLN A 19 -10.19 -11.75 -25.34
CA GLN A 19 -10.59 -10.40 -25.76
C GLN A 19 -9.61 -9.33 -25.25
N GLN A 20 -9.17 -9.44 -24.00
CA GLN A 20 -8.20 -8.51 -23.44
C GLN A 20 -6.84 -8.63 -24.11
N ALA A 21 -6.39 -9.86 -24.38
CA ALA A 21 -5.12 -10.14 -25.05
C ALA A 21 -5.09 -9.56 -26.46
N GLU A 22 -6.17 -9.70 -27.24
CA GLU A 22 -6.33 -9.09 -28.56
C GLU A 22 -6.25 -7.56 -28.50
N THR A 23 -6.90 -6.95 -27.50
CA THR A 23 -6.90 -5.49 -27.32
C THR A 23 -5.50 -4.91 -27.08
N ILE A 24 -4.64 -5.66 -26.39
CA ILE A 24 -3.29 -5.23 -26.03
C ILE A 24 -2.20 -5.87 -26.92
N GLY A 25 -2.58 -6.62 -27.95
CA GLY A 25 -1.66 -7.25 -28.91
C GLY A 25 -0.79 -8.35 -28.30
N MET A 26 -1.31 -9.10 -27.34
CA MET A 26 -0.60 -10.12 -26.56
C MET A 26 -1.22 -11.51 -26.78
N SER A 27 -0.47 -12.58 -26.50
CA SER A 27 -1.05 -13.93 -26.53
C SER A 27 -1.92 -14.18 -25.28
N PRO A 28 -3.02 -14.93 -25.39
CA PRO A 28 -3.88 -15.24 -24.24
C PRO A 28 -3.12 -15.97 -23.12
N GLU A 29 -2.16 -16.84 -23.46
CA GLU A 29 -1.35 -17.61 -22.51
C GLU A 29 -0.42 -16.70 -21.72
N TYR A 30 0.24 -15.77 -22.41
CA TYR A 30 1.16 -14.83 -21.76
C TYR A 30 0.39 -13.85 -20.86
N LEU A 31 -0.79 -13.40 -21.29
CA LEU A 31 -1.66 -12.58 -20.44
C LEU A 31 -2.12 -13.37 -19.21
N ALA A 32 -2.56 -14.62 -19.39
CA ALA A 32 -2.98 -15.48 -18.28
C ALA A 32 -1.85 -15.71 -17.26
N ALA A 33 -0.64 -16.00 -17.73
CA ALA A 33 0.53 -16.15 -16.87
C ALA A 33 0.82 -14.85 -16.09
N THR A 34 0.78 -13.70 -16.76
CA THR A 34 1.00 -12.39 -16.13
C THR A 34 -0.05 -12.07 -15.07
N LEU A 35 -1.32 -12.38 -15.34
CA LEU A 35 -2.41 -12.19 -14.37
C LEU A 35 -2.22 -13.06 -13.13
N LEU A 36 -1.80 -14.33 -13.31
CA LEU A 36 -1.50 -15.24 -12.22
C LEU A 36 -0.30 -14.77 -11.38
N GLU A 37 0.79 -14.37 -12.02
CA GLU A 37 1.97 -13.82 -11.34
C GLU A 37 1.62 -12.58 -10.52
N ARG A 38 0.85 -11.65 -11.09
CA ARG A 38 0.42 -10.44 -10.39
C ARG A 38 -0.47 -10.75 -9.19
N GLN A 39 -1.44 -11.65 -9.37
CA GLN A 39 -2.36 -12.01 -8.29
C GLN A 39 -1.61 -12.67 -7.14
N LEU A 40 -0.73 -13.62 -7.45
CA LEU A 40 0.07 -14.31 -6.45
C LEU A 40 1.08 -13.37 -5.79
N ALA A 41 1.74 -12.48 -6.53
CA ALA A 41 2.65 -11.49 -5.96
C ALA A 41 1.95 -10.58 -4.94
N ASN A 42 0.69 -10.20 -5.19
CA ASN A 42 -0.09 -9.44 -4.22
C ASN A 42 -0.46 -10.27 -2.99
N THR A 43 -0.83 -11.53 -3.16
CA THR A 43 -1.10 -12.45 -2.04
C THR A 43 0.16 -12.68 -1.19
N PHE A 44 1.32 -12.83 -1.82
CA PHE A 44 2.60 -12.98 -1.13
C PHE A 44 3.07 -11.68 -0.47
N LYS A 45 2.77 -10.51 -1.04
CA LYS A 45 3.00 -9.22 -0.36
C LYS A 45 2.13 -9.03 0.88
N LEU A 46 0.92 -9.60 0.90
CA LEU A 46 0.07 -9.60 2.09
C LEU A 46 0.59 -10.56 3.18
N LEU A 47 1.32 -11.60 2.76
CA LEU A 47 2.10 -12.49 3.62
C LEU A 47 3.49 -11.90 3.93
N LEU A 48 3.57 -10.58 4.22
CA LEU A 48 4.77 -10.03 4.84
C LEU A 48 5.12 -10.92 6.04
N ASN A 49 6.33 -11.45 6.04
CA ASN A 49 6.85 -12.28 7.11
C ASN A 49 6.72 -11.48 8.42
N GLU A 50 6.35 -12.10 9.54
CA GLU A 50 6.24 -11.40 10.85
C GLU A 50 7.51 -10.59 11.15
N VAL A 51 8.66 -11.03 10.63
CA VAL A 51 9.95 -10.30 10.67
C VAL A 51 9.91 -8.95 9.93
N GLU A 52 9.33 -8.87 8.74
CA GLU A 52 9.24 -7.62 7.96
C GLU A 52 8.22 -6.66 8.55
N LYS A 53 7.17 -7.21 9.18
CA LYS A 53 6.17 -6.44 9.94
C LYS A 53 6.76 -5.84 11.20
N ASP A 54 7.56 -6.58 11.95
CA ASP A 54 8.28 -6.07 13.11
C ASP A 54 9.33 -5.02 12.74
N GLU A 55 10.00 -5.19 11.59
CA GLU A 55 10.93 -4.19 11.08
C GLU A 55 10.20 -2.90 10.62
N ALA A 56 9.07 -3.04 9.94
CA ALA A 56 8.20 -1.90 9.59
C ALA A 56 7.67 -1.18 10.84
N ARG A 57 7.27 -1.93 11.86
CA ARG A 57 6.85 -1.39 13.17
C ARG A 57 7.99 -0.65 13.86
N THR A 58 9.19 -1.23 13.90
CA THR A 58 10.37 -0.61 14.49
C THR A 58 10.75 0.68 13.77
N ARG A 59 10.65 0.72 12.43
CA ARG A 59 10.84 1.94 11.64
C ARG A 59 9.80 2.99 11.97
N PHE A 60 8.54 2.61 12.08
CA PHE A 60 7.45 3.51 12.47
C PHE A 60 7.67 4.09 13.87
N GLU A 61 7.93 3.25 14.88
CA GLU A 61 8.18 3.67 16.26
C GLU A 61 9.43 4.56 16.39
N ARG A 62 10.48 4.33 15.57
CA ARG A 62 11.65 5.22 15.51
C ARG A 62 11.29 6.65 15.08
N HIS A 63 10.30 6.81 14.20
CA HIS A 63 9.92 8.13 13.69
C HIS A 63 8.96 8.89 14.62
N PHE A 64 8.14 8.17 15.38
CA PHE A 64 7.16 8.78 16.29
C PHE A 64 7.66 8.91 17.74
N GLY A 65 8.84 8.36 18.06
CA GLY A 65 9.26 8.21 19.45
C GLY A 65 8.36 7.22 20.18
N ALA A 66 8.75 6.80 21.39
CA ALA A 66 7.84 5.99 22.21
C ALA A 66 6.54 6.80 22.43
N LEU A 67 5.42 6.32 21.91
CA LEU A 67 4.05 6.82 22.17
C LEU A 67 3.64 6.54 23.63
N ASN A 68 4.54 6.84 24.57
CA ASN A 68 4.33 6.66 25.99
C ASN A 68 4.38 8.00 26.71
N ASP A 69 3.94 9.06 26.01
CA ASP A 69 3.63 10.31 26.66
C ASP A 69 2.11 10.50 26.63
N GLN A 70 1.49 10.28 27.78
CA GLN A 70 0.09 10.62 28.04
C GLN A 70 -0.15 12.14 28.09
N SER A 71 0.83 12.95 27.70
CA SER A 71 0.78 14.41 27.68
C SER A 71 0.13 14.99 26.42
N MET A 72 -0.19 14.16 25.41
CA MET A 72 -0.88 14.63 24.21
C MET A 72 -2.31 15.05 24.56
N SER A 73 -2.50 16.36 24.75
CA SER A 73 -3.82 16.97 24.89
C SER A 73 -4.60 16.78 23.58
N PHE A 74 -5.79 16.19 23.66
CA PHE A 74 -6.73 16.12 22.53
C PHE A 74 -7.61 17.37 22.41
N ASP A 75 -7.30 18.41 23.20
CA ASP A 75 -8.04 19.67 23.20
C ASP A 75 -7.62 20.54 22.02
N ASN A 76 -8.26 20.26 20.88
CA ASN A 76 -8.02 20.98 19.63
C ASN A 76 -8.24 22.50 19.76
N GLU A 77 -9.12 22.94 20.67
CA GLU A 77 -9.43 24.37 20.84
C GLU A 77 -8.24 25.12 21.46
N ASN A 78 -7.56 24.50 22.42
CA ASN A 78 -6.33 25.06 22.99
C ASN A 78 -5.14 24.98 22.01
N ILE A 79 -5.04 23.91 21.22
CA ILE A 79 -4.03 23.79 20.16
C ILE A 79 -4.21 24.89 19.12
N ASP A 80 -5.44 25.14 18.67
CA ASP A 80 -5.75 26.19 17.70
C ASP A 80 -5.45 27.59 18.27
N ALA A 81 -5.71 27.81 19.56
CA ALA A 81 -5.41 29.07 20.24
C ALA A 81 -3.90 29.32 20.38
N ASP A 82 -3.12 28.30 20.74
CA ASP A 82 -1.66 28.39 20.83
C ASP A 82 -1.04 28.60 19.44
N LEU A 83 -1.54 27.91 18.41
CA LEU A 83 -1.11 28.08 17.02
C LEU A 83 -1.39 29.51 16.53
N ALA A 84 -2.60 30.03 16.77
CA ALA A 84 -2.95 31.39 16.40
C ALA A 84 -2.06 32.42 17.10
N ARG A 85 -1.70 32.19 18.37
CA ARG A 85 -0.79 33.06 19.13
C ARG A 85 0.63 33.05 18.56
N GLU A 86 1.16 31.87 18.25
CA GLU A 86 2.52 31.75 17.68
C GLU A 86 2.61 32.44 16.31
N TYR A 87 1.61 32.24 15.45
CA TYR A 87 1.56 32.91 14.14
C TYR A 87 1.29 34.42 14.24
N ALA A 88 0.51 34.88 15.22
CA ALA A 88 0.30 36.31 15.45
C ALA A 88 1.58 37.01 15.95
N GLY A 89 2.41 36.32 16.74
CA GLY A 89 3.64 36.88 17.31
C GLY A 89 4.78 37.13 16.31
N ILE A 90 4.75 36.51 15.12
CA ILE A 90 5.82 36.64 14.09
C ILE A 90 5.48 37.75 13.07
N HIS A 91 4.39 38.50 13.27
CA HIS A 91 3.90 39.51 12.33
C HIS A 91 3.77 40.94 12.90
N GLU A 92 4.57 41.33 13.90
CA GLU A 92 4.61 42.73 14.38
C GLU A 92 5.95 43.47 14.18
N ASP A 93 6.95 42.90 13.50
CA ASP A 93 8.14 43.67 13.11
C ASP A 93 8.09 44.05 11.63
N LYS A 94 7.55 45.24 11.35
CA LYS A 94 7.76 46.02 10.12
C LYS A 94 8.14 47.46 10.43
#